data_AF-A0A2S7VSY1-F1
#
_entry.id   AF-A0A2S7VSY1-F1
#
_cell.length_a   1.000
_cell.length_b   1.000
_cell.length_c   1.000
_cell.angle_alpha   90.00
_cell.angle_beta   90.00
_cell.angle_gamma   90.00
#
_symmetry.space_group_name_H-M   'P 1'
#
loop_
_entity.id
_entity.type
_entity.pdbx_description
1 polymer ?
#
loop_
_entity_poly.entity_id
_entity_poly.type
_entity_poly.pdbx_seq_one_letter_code
_entity_poly.pdbx_strand_id
1 'polypeptide(L)' 'MAAIPENTSALEYELCYFDDGKVTTMTIIASNRQEAMTWYLNEGKHLNDLYSIRPDE' A
#
# COMPACT_ATOMS: atom_id res chain seq x y z
N MET A 1 4.44 -0.22 -22.84
CA MET A 1 4.01 -1.05 -21.69
C MET A 1 5.25 -1.80 -21.24
N ALA A 2 5.94 -1.27 -20.22
CA ALA A 2 7.21 -1.84 -19.77
C ALA A 2 6.91 -2.91 -18.72
N ALA A 3 7.28 -4.15 -19.03
CA ALA A 3 7.31 -5.25 -18.09
C ALA A 3 8.24 -4.89 -16.93
N ILE A 4 7.67 -4.78 -15.73
CA ILE A 4 8.40 -4.65 -14.48
C ILE A 4 9.13 -5.99 -14.24
N PRO A 5 10.47 -5.98 -14.09
CA PRO A 5 11.20 -7.19 -13.74
C PRO A 5 10.74 -7.67 -12.36
N GLU A 6 10.30 -8.92 -12.34
CA GLU A 6 9.80 -9.68 -11.19
C GLU A 6 10.91 -9.79 -10.14
N ASN A 7 11.03 -8.79 -9.27
CA ASN A 7 11.87 -8.90 -8.09
C ASN A 7 11.16 -9.81 -7.08
N THR A 8 11.85 -10.91 -6.78
CA THR A 8 11.46 -12.10 -6.05
C THR A 8 11.30 -11.83 -4.54
N SER A 9 10.62 -10.75 -4.15
CA SER A 9 10.33 -10.37 -2.76
C SER A 9 9.20 -9.33 -2.63
N ALA A 10 8.43 -9.09 -3.70
CA ALA A 10 7.30 -8.19 -3.63
C ALA A 10 6.13 -8.88 -2.91
N LEU A 11 5.83 -8.45 -1.69
CA LEU A 11 4.72 -8.96 -0.89
C LEU A 11 3.47 -8.12 -1.17
N GLU A 12 2.31 -8.75 -1.07
CA GLU A 12 1.06 -8.02 -1.03
C GLU A 12 0.94 -7.35 0.34
N TYR A 13 0.70 -6.05 0.34
CA TYR A 13 0.47 -5.26 1.54
C TYR A 13 -0.96 -4.77 1.51
N GLU A 14 -1.71 -5.11 2.56
CA GLU A 14 -3.03 -4.53 2.80
C GLU A 14 -2.85 -3.21 3.56
N LEU A 15 -3.31 -2.13 2.93
CA LEU A 15 -3.49 -0.83 3.54
C LEU A 15 -4.95 -0.64 3.89
N CYS A 16 -5.22 -0.48 5.17
CA CYS A 16 -6.53 -0.12 5.68
C CYS A 16 -6.51 1.37 6.00
N TYR A 17 -7.32 2.17 5.30
CA TYR A 17 -7.39 3.61 5.50
C TYR A 17 -8.82 4.12 5.46
N PHE A 18 -9.04 5.30 6.02
CA PHE A 18 -10.32 5.98 5.98
C PHE A 18 -10.38 6.86 4.72
N ASP A 19 -11.41 6.67 3.91
CA ASP A 19 -11.60 7.41 2.67
C ASP A 19 -13.08 7.73 2.55
N ASP A 20 -13.40 9.02 2.35
CA ASP A 20 -14.78 9.47 2.10
C ASP A 20 -15.79 9.00 3.16
N GLY A 21 -15.42 9.08 4.44
CA GLY A 21 -16.34 8.73 5.54
C GLY A 21 -16.48 7.24 5.83
N LYS A 22 -15.69 6.37 5.19
CA LYS A 22 -15.72 4.92 5.40
C LYS A 22 -14.30 4.33 5.43
N VAL A 23 -14.16 3.18 6.09
CA VAL A 23 -12.91 2.41 6.04
C VAL A 23 -12.84 1.69 4.70
N THR A 24 -11.78 1.97 3.95
CA THR A 24 -11.44 1.36 2.66
C THR A 24 -10.14 0.58 2.83
N THR A 25 -10.15 -0.67 2.40
CA THR A 25 -8.95 -1.51 2.31
C THR A 25 -8.47 -1.56 0.87
N MET A 26 -7.16 -1.48 0.69
CA MET A 26 -6.49 -1.58 -0.60
C MET A 26 -5.26 -2.45 -0.48
N THR A 27 -5.10 -3.40 -1.39
CA THR A 27 -3.89 -4.21 -1.50
C THR A 27 -2.95 -3.61 -2.53
N ILE A 28 -1.68 -3.50 -2.19
CA ILE A 28 -0.63 -3.07 -3.11
C ILE A 28 0.53 -4.04 -3.05
N ILE A 29 1.27 -4.14 -4.15
CA ILE A 29 2.49 -4.96 -4.20
C ILE A 29 3.67 -4.08 -3.84
N ALA A 30 4.33 -4.41 -2.74
CA ALA A 30 5.50 -3.68 -2.26
C ALA A 30 6.54 -4.64 -1.68
N SER A 31 7.81 -4.29 -1.85
CA SER A 31 8.92 -5.08 -1.34
C SER A 31 9.11 -4.89 0.17
N ASN A 32 8.63 -3.77 0.73
CA ASN A 32 8.75 -3.42 2.13
C ASN A 32 7.67 -2.41 2.56
N ARG A 33 7.44 -2.31 3.88
CA ARG A 33 6.47 -1.35 4.45
C ARG A 33 6.76 0.11 4.06
N GLN A 34 8.01 0.53 3.94
CA GLN A 34 8.34 1.92 3.57
C GLN A 34 7.95 2.23 2.13
N GLU A 35 8.15 1.28 1.22
CA GLU A 35 7.76 1.37 -0.18
C GLU A 35 6.24 1.43 -0.30
N ALA A 36 5.55 0.58 0.47
CA ALA A 36 4.10 0.57 0.55
C ALA A 36 3.53 1.91 1.07
N MET A 37 4.17 2.48 2.11
CA MET A 37 3.82 3.78 2.67
C MET A 37 4.17 4.95 1.74
N THR A 38 5.26 4.83 0.97
CA THR A 38 5.67 5.83 -0.04
C THR A 38 4.67 5.87 -1.19
N TRP A 39 4.23 4.70 -1.66
CA TRP A 39 3.17 4.59 -2.66
C TRP A 39 1.87 5.25 -2.17
N TYR A 40 1.46 4.94 -0.93
CA TYR A 40 0.28 5.52 -0.29
C TYR A 40 0.34 7.05 -0.22
N LEU A 41 1.49 7.61 0.17
CA LEU A 41 1.72 9.05 0.19
C LEU A 41 1.74 9.67 -1.24
N ASN A 42 2.23 8.94 -2.23
CA ASN A 42 2.32 9.40 -3.62
C ASN A 42 0.94 9.57 -4.27
N GLU A 43 -0.02 8.72 -3.90
CA GLU A 43 -1.43 8.82 -4.31
C GLU A 43 -2.15 10.06 -3.73
N GLY A 44 -1.45 10.88 -2.93
CA GLY A 44 -2.04 12.05 -2.28
C GLY A 44 -2.87 11.68 -1.04
N LYS A 45 -2.72 10.46 -0.53
CA LYS A 45 -3.39 10.01 0.69
C LYS A 45 -2.60 10.45 1.93
N HIS A 46 -3.31 10.74 3.01
CA HIS A 46 -2.70 11.23 4.24
C HIS A 46 -2.49 10.10 5.24
N LEU A 47 -1.32 10.08 5.90
CA LEU A 47 -1.03 9.11 6.97
C LEU A 47 -2.04 9.16 8.14
N ASN A 48 -2.73 10.29 8.33
CA ASN A 48 -3.78 10.41 9.34
C ASN A 48 -4.98 9.50 9.06
N ASP A 49 -5.21 9.18 7.79
CA ASP A 49 -6.29 8.29 7.37
C ASP A 49 -5.85 6.83 7.37
N LEU A 50 -4.54 6.55 7.39
CA LEU A 50 -4.01 5.19 7.41
C LEU A 50 -4.18 4.56 8.80
N TYR A 51 -5.10 3.59 8.89
CA TYR A 51 -5.34 2.81 10.10
C TYR A 51 -4.30 1.72 10.33
N SER A 52 -3.98 0.96 9.27
CA SER A 52 -3.03 -0.14 9.37
C SER A 52 -2.38 -0.46 8.03
N ILE A 53 -1.13 -0.91 8.08
CA ILE A 53 -0.40 -1.42 6.94
C ILE A 53 0.25 -2.73 7.35
N ARG A 54 -0.20 -3.84 6.75
CA ARG A 54 0.31 -5.17 7.07
C ARG A 54 0.64 -5.91 5.78
N PRO A 55 1.71 -6.71 5.77
CA PRO A 55 1.86 -7.72 4.73
C PRO A 55 0.69 -8.69 4.84
N ASP A 56 0.09 -9.03 3.72
CA ASP A 56 -0.76 -10.20 3.57
C ASP A 56 0.20 -11.40 3.47
N GLU A 57 0.26 -12.19 4.54
CA GLU A 57 1.11 -13.39 4.69
C GLU A 57 0.26 -14.66 4.66
#